data_AF-A0A2N6PST0-F1
#
_entry.id   AF-A0A2N6PST0-F1
#
_cell.length_a   1.000
_cell.length_b   1.000
_cell.length_c   1.000
_cell.angle_alpha   90.00
_cell.angle_beta   90.00
_cell.angle_gamma   90.00
#
_symmetry.space_group_name_H-M   'P 1'
#
loop_
_entity.id
_entity.type
_entity.pdbx_description
1 polymer ?
#
loop_
_entity_poly.entity_id
_entity_poly.type
_entity_poly.pdbx_seq_one_letter_code
_entity_poly.pdbx_strand_id
1 'polypeptide(L)'
;MFVVGIVASVAGIALFHTALSRTIRAHELSPILFGKRPQTSPRGSTMLRGIGAGLIVLGAVLVASEGWQWVMMIVIAGPAAAFAVLALHNRRVARAGRSDVSP
;
A
#
# COMPACT_ATOMS: atom_id res chain seq x y z
N MET A 1 18.16 -18.08 6.23
CA MET A 1 17.81 -16.75 5.65
C MET A 1 16.33 -16.39 5.82
N PHE A 2 15.47 -17.35 6.16
CA PHE A 2 14.04 -17.17 6.38
C PHE A 2 13.66 -15.99 7.28
N VAL A 3 14.16 -15.95 8.53
CA VAL A 3 13.79 -14.90 9.51
C VAL A 3 14.12 -13.50 9.00
N VAL A 4 15.30 -13.32 8.39
CA VAL A 4 15.73 -12.04 7.81
C VAL A 4 14.80 -11.63 6.68
N GLY A 5 14.40 -12.58 5.83
CA GLY A 5 13.46 -12.33 4.74
C GLY A 5 12.05 -11.95 5.24
N ILE A 6 11.54 -12.63 6.27
CA ILE A 6 10.26 -12.27 6.90
C ILE A 6 10.32 -10.86 7.50
N VAL A 7 11.37 -10.53 8.25
CA VAL A 7 11.55 -9.19 8.83
C VAL A 7 11.62 -8.11 7.74
N ALA A 8 12.39 -8.36 6.68
CA ALA A 8 12.49 -7.45 5.53
C ALA A 8 11.12 -7.25 4.84
N SER A 9 10.36 -8.31 4.62
CA SER A 9 9.02 -8.24 4.04
C SER A 9 8.04 -7.47 4.91
N VAL A 10 8.02 -7.72 6.23
CA VAL A 10 7.15 -6.99 7.17
C VAL A 10 7.51 -5.50 7.19
N ALA A 11 8.81 -5.17 7.25
CA ALA A 11 9.27 -3.79 7.19
C ALA A 11 8.86 -3.11 5.86
N GLY A 12 9.03 -3.80 4.73
CA GLY A 12 8.62 -3.32 3.41
C GLY A 12 7.11 -3.05 3.31
N ILE A 13 6.28 -3.97 3.83
CA ILE A 13 4.83 -3.81 3.91
C ILE A 13 4.48 -2.58 4.77
N ALA A 14 5.08 -2.43 5.95
CA ALA A 14 4.81 -1.31 6.85
C ALA A 14 5.18 0.05 6.21
N LEU A 15 6.35 0.16 5.56
CA LEU A 15 6.76 1.36 4.83
C LEU A 15 5.81 1.70 3.69
N PHE A 16 5.42 0.69 2.90
CA PHE A 16 4.50 0.86 1.79
C PHE A 16 3.14 1.38 2.26
N HIS A 17 2.60 0.81 3.35
CA HIS A 17 1.35 1.26 3.94
C HIS A 17 1.45 2.66 4.55
N THR A 18 2.55 2.99 5.21
CA THR A 18 2.77 4.33 5.77
C THR A 18 2.78 5.39 4.65
N ALA A 19 3.41 5.09 3.52
CA ALA A 19 3.40 5.97 2.35
C ALA A 19 1.98 6.11 1.78
N LEU A 20 1.24 5.01 1.69
CA LEU A 20 -0.15 5.01 1.24
C LEU A 20 -1.05 5.84 2.16
N SER A 21 -0.95 5.66 3.48
CA SER A 21 -1.70 6.44 4.47
C SER A 21 -1.39 7.94 4.39
N ARG A 22 -0.13 8.32 4.17
CA ARG A 22 0.23 9.74 3.92
C ARG A 22 -0.39 10.27 2.64
N THR A 23 -0.45 9.46 1.58
CA THR A 23 -1.11 9.84 0.32
C THR A 23 -2.61 10.06 0.52
N ILE A 24 -3.25 9.15 1.26
CA ILE A 24 -4.66 9.20 1.60
C ILE A 24 -4.98 10.44 2.44
N ARG A 25 -4.18 10.71 3.48
CA ARG A 25 -4.32 11.94 4.31
C ARG A 25 -4.19 13.21 3.48
N ALA A 26 -3.29 13.23 2.50
CA ALA A 26 -3.13 14.37 1.61
C ALA A 26 -4.32 14.57 0.64
N HIS A 27 -5.19 13.57 0.47
CA HIS A 27 -6.36 13.61 -0.40
C HIS A 27 -7.62 13.16 0.37
N GLU A 28 -7.81 13.68 1.59
CA GLU A 28 -8.96 13.31 2.43
C GLU A 28 -10.30 13.70 1.80
N LEU A 29 -10.31 14.76 1.00
CA LEU A 29 -11.52 15.33 0.39
C LEU A 29 -11.72 14.93 -1.07
N SER A 30 -10.84 14.09 -1.65
CA SER A 30 -10.90 13.76 -3.08
C SER A 30 -10.69 12.27 -3.34
N PRO A 31 -11.52 11.64 -4.20
CA PRO A 31 -11.34 10.24 -4.56
C PRO A 31 -10.03 10.05 -5.34
N ILE A 32 -9.25 9.04 -4.94
CA ILE A 32 -8.01 8.67 -5.63
C ILE A 32 -8.37 7.69 -6.76
N LEU A 33 -8.30 8.17 -8.00
CA LEU A 33 -8.53 7.38 -9.21
C LEU A 33 -7.35 6.44 -9.49
N PHE A 34 -7.59 5.14 -9.49
CA PHE A 34 -6.62 4.13 -9.94
C PHE A 34 -6.15 4.42 -11.37
N GLY A 35 -4.84 4.48 -11.58
CA GLY A 35 -4.24 4.68 -12.91
C GLY A 35 -4.09 6.12 -13.38
N LYS A 36 -4.56 7.13 -12.62
CA LYS A 36 -4.30 8.55 -12.91
C LYS A 36 -3.31 9.12 -11.90
N ARG A 37 -2.38 9.97 -12.37
CA ARG A 37 -1.50 10.73 -11.48
C ARG A 37 -2.39 11.64 -10.59
N PRO A 38 -2.31 11.54 -9.26
CA PRO A 38 -2.93 12.52 -8.38
C PRO A 38 -2.37 13.91 -8.69
N GLN A 39 -3.21 14.95 -8.69
CA GLN A 39 -2.78 16.34 -8.94
C GLN A 39 -1.69 16.78 -7.95
N THR A 40 -1.67 16.22 -6.74
CA THR A 40 -0.73 16.58 -5.68
C THR A 40 -0.15 15.33 -5.01
N SER A 41 0.87 14.70 -5.60
CA SER A 41 1.59 13.62 -4.90
C SER A 41 2.51 14.23 -3.81
N PRO A 42 2.34 13.88 -2.51
CA PRO A 42 3.22 14.41 -1.47
C PRO A 42 4.69 14.04 -1.77
N ARG A 43 5.58 15.04 -1.69
CA ARG A 43 7.04 14.86 -1.93
C ARG A 43 7.56 13.69 -1.09
N GLY A 44 8.21 12.73 -1.74
CA GLY A 44 8.80 11.56 -1.11
C GLY A 44 7.89 10.32 -1.00
N SER A 45 6.58 10.42 -1.25
CA SER A 45 5.69 9.25 -1.18
C SER A 45 6.02 8.19 -2.23
N THR A 46 6.45 8.59 -3.42
CA THR A 46 6.88 7.66 -4.48
C THR A 46 8.15 6.91 -4.09
N MET A 47 9.12 7.62 -3.51
CA MET A 47 10.38 7.04 -3.05
C MET A 47 10.15 6.05 -1.91
N LEU A 48 9.29 6.41 -0.95
CA LEU A 48 8.95 5.54 0.18
C LEU A 48 8.20 4.27 -0.26
N ARG A 49 7.32 4.38 -1.26
CA ARG A 49 6.68 3.21 -1.90
C ARG A 49 7.68 2.34 -2.64
N GLY A 50 8.65 2.95 -3.33
CA GLY A 50 9.72 2.21 -4.02
C GLY A 50 10.61 1.43 -3.06
N ILE A 51 11.01 2.04 -1.94
CA ILE A 51 11.78 1.38 -0.88
C ILE A 51 10.97 0.23 -0.26
N GLY A 52 9.69 0.48 0.06
CA GLY A 52 8.79 -0.54 0.59
C GLY A 52 8.64 -1.73 -0.37
N ALA A 53 8.41 -1.46 -1.66
CA ALA A 53 8.31 -2.50 -2.69
C ALA A 53 9.62 -3.29 -2.84
N GLY A 54 10.77 -2.61 -2.83
CA GLY A 54 12.09 -3.26 -2.88
C GLY A 54 12.33 -4.20 -1.71
N LEU A 55 11.97 -3.79 -0.48
CA LEU A 55 12.06 -4.63 0.71
C LEU A 55 11.13 -5.85 0.66
N ILE A 56 9.91 -5.70 0.11
CA ILE A 56 8.98 -6.83 -0.10
C ILE A 56 9.58 -7.86 -1.05
N VAL A 57 10.10 -7.42 -2.20
CA VAL A 57 10.72 -8.30 -3.19
C VAL A 57 11.97 -8.97 -2.64
N LEU A 58 12.85 -8.22 -1.96
CA LEU A 58 14.05 -8.77 -1.32
C LEU A 58 13.70 -9.83 -0.28
N GLY A 59 12.73 -9.55 0.59
CA GLY A 59 12.28 -10.53 1.58
C GLY A 59 11.67 -11.79 0.95
N ALA A 60 10.92 -11.64 -0.15
CA ALA A 60 10.38 -12.76 -0.90
C ALA A 60 11.50 -13.65 -1.51
N VAL A 61 12.54 -13.05 -2.10
CA VAL A 61 13.70 -13.78 -2.62
C VAL A 61 14.43 -14.53 -1.51
N LEU A 62 14.63 -13.90 -0.35
CA LEU A 62 15.33 -14.50 0.80
C LEU A 62 14.59 -15.69 1.42
N VAL A 63 13.27 -15.76 1.22
CA VAL A 63 12.40 -16.83 1.73
C VAL A 63 12.12 -17.89 0.65
N ALA A 64 12.43 -17.64 -0.62
CA ALA A 64 12.09 -18.52 -1.73
C ALA A 64 12.66 -19.94 -1.60
N SER A 65 13.84 -20.09 -0.97
CA SER A 65 14.46 -21.40 -0.72
C SER A 65 13.68 -22.28 0.25
N GLU A 66 12.81 -21.71 1.09
CA GLU A 66 11.99 -22.42 2.08
C GLU A 66 10.63 -22.86 1.49
N GLY A 67 10.34 -22.46 0.25
CA GLY A 67 9.18 -22.91 -0.51
C GLY A 67 8.33 -21.78 -1.07
N TRP A 68 7.70 -22.07 -2.20
CA TRP A 68 6.99 -21.10 -3.03
C TRP A 68 5.78 -20.46 -2.32
N GLN A 69 5.14 -21.18 -1.39
CA GLN A 69 3.98 -20.68 -0.65
C GLN A 69 4.27 -19.39 0.13
N TRP A 70 5.48 -19.27 0.67
CA TRP A 70 5.88 -18.08 1.43
C TRP A 70 6.09 -16.86 0.54
N VAL A 71 6.66 -17.07 -0.64
CA VAL A 71 6.81 -16.03 -1.68
C VAL A 71 5.44 -15.49 -2.07
N MET A 72 4.48 -16.38 -2.35
CA MET A 72 3.12 -15.98 -2.70
C MET A 72 2.44 -15.23 -1.56
N MET A 73 2.57 -15.71 -0.32
CA MET A 73 1.99 -15.04 0.84
C MET A 73 2.51 -13.60 0.98
N ILE A 74 3.82 -13.38 0.85
CA ILE A 74 4.45 -12.05 0.94
C ILE A 74 3.99 -11.14 -0.22
N VAL A 75 4.04 -11.66 -1.45
CA VAL A 75 3.73 -10.90 -2.67
C VAL A 75 2.25 -10.56 -2.77
N ILE A 76 1.35 -11.40 -2.25
CA ILE A 76 -0.10 -11.14 -2.25
C ILE A 76 -0.51 -10.25 -1.08
N ALA A 77 0.00 -10.51 0.13
CA ALA A 77 -0.43 -9.80 1.34
C ALA A 77 -0.15 -8.28 1.25
N GLY A 78 1.01 -7.89 0.72
CA GLY A 78 1.40 -6.48 0.60
C GLY A 78 0.43 -5.66 -0.27
N PRO A 79 0.22 -6.01 -1.55
CA PRO A 79 -0.72 -5.35 -2.44
C PRO A 79 -2.17 -5.48 -1.97
N ALA A 80 -2.61 -6.65 -1.50
CA ALA A 80 -4.01 -6.86 -1.09
C ALA A 80 -4.43 -5.91 0.03
N ALA A 81 -3.57 -5.71 1.03
CA ALA A 81 -3.84 -4.77 2.12
C ALA A 81 -3.87 -3.31 1.61
N ALA A 82 -2.99 -2.95 0.67
CA ALA A 82 -3.02 -1.63 0.04
C ALA A 82 -4.32 -1.38 -0.76
N PHE A 83 -4.79 -2.38 -1.51
CA PHE A 83 -6.08 -2.32 -2.21
C PHE A 83 -7.24 -2.15 -1.23
N ALA A 84 -7.26 -2.91 -0.14
CA ALA A 84 -8.32 -2.82 0.87
C ALA A 84 -8.40 -1.44 1.51
N VAL A 85 -7.25 -0.86 1.91
CA VAL A 85 -7.18 0.48 2.52
C VAL A 85 -7.67 1.55 1.53
N LEU A 86 -7.25 1.46 0.27
CA LEU A 86 -7.65 2.42 -0.75
C LEU A 86 -9.14 2.31 -1.10
N ALA A 87 -9.67 1.09 -1.19
CA ALA A 87 -11.10 0.85 -1.39
C ALA A 87 -11.92 1.40 -0.21
N LEU A 88 -11.46 1.22 1.02
CA LEU A 88 -12.13 1.75 2.21
C LEU A 88 -12.13 3.28 2.22
N HIS A 89 -11.01 3.91 1.86
CA HIS A 89 -10.92 5.38 1.72
C HIS A 89 -11.91 5.91 0.69
N ASN A 90 -11.90 5.34 -0.52
CA ASN A 90 -12.79 5.76 -1.59
C ASN A 90 -14.27 5.55 -1.23
N ARG A 91 -14.62 4.48 -0.50
CA ARG A 91 -15.98 4.28 0.04
C ARG A 91 -16.37 5.33 1.08
N ARG A 92 -15.44 5.78 1.94
CA ARG A 92 -15.69 6.85 2.92
C ARG A 92 -15.95 8.18 2.22
N VAL A 93 -15.10 8.57 1.28
CA VAL A 93 -15.26 9.83 0.50
C VAL A 93 -16.58 9.82 -0.29
N ALA A 94 -16.91 8.71 -0.95
CA ALA A 94 -18.15 8.58 -1.71
C ALA A 94 -19.44 8.57 -0.84
N ARG A 95 -19.32 8.26 0.45
CA ARG A 95 -20.43 8.40 1.41
C ARG A 95 -20.54 9.84 1.91
N ALA A 96 -19.43 10.49 2.24
CA ALA A 96 -19.41 11.89 2.67
C ALA A 96 -20.01 12.83 1.61
N GLY A 97 -19.63 12.66 0.33
CA GLY A 97 -20.20 13.45 -0.76
C GLY A 97 -21.68 13.15 -1.08
N ARG A 98 -22.27 12.06 -0.57
CA ARG A 98 -23.72 11.81 -0.68
C ARG A 98 -24.52 12.50 0.41
N SER A 99 -23.94 12.68 1.59
CA SER A 99 -24.57 13.42 2.70
C SER A 99 -24.74 14.91 2.41
N ASP A 100 -23.83 15.52 1.63
CA ASP A 100 -23.93 16.94 1.24
C ASP A 100 -25.00 17.21 0.16
N VAL A 101 -25.58 16.17 -0.44
CA VAL A 101 -26.59 16.26 -1.52
C VAL A 101 -27.99 15.84 -1.03
N SER A 102 -28.20 15.68 0.27
CA SER A 102 -29.55 15.49 0.82
C SER A 102 -30.26 16.86 0.97
N PRO A 103 -31.38 17.10 0.26
CA PRO A 103 -32.16 18.33 0.36
C PRO A 103 -32.91 18.49 1.68
#